data_AF-A0A9D7AIR7-F1
#
_entry.id   AF-A0A9D7AIR7-F1
#
_cell.length_a   1.000
_cell.length_b   1.000
_cell.length_c   1.000
_cell.angle_alpha   90.00
_cell.angle_beta   90.00
_cell.angle_gamma   90.00
#
_symmetry.space_group_name_H-M   'P 1'
#
loop_
_entity.id
_entity.type
_entity.pdbx_description
1 polymer ?
#
loop_
_entity_poly.entity_id
_entity_poly.type
_entity_poly.pdbx_seq_one_letter_code
_entity_poly.pdbx_strand_id
1 'polypeptide(L)'
;MPVTKKGWLPTSLVLFFVVSGYTVAESPKNALNITDCDDEQHYINRSQQLYSFSEGLALARLNDTDGALNVIRFSLEKMKKSCDINPYELNDELKVISSLLAKKQHYAEAQQLWEDALPLAQFEQFTANFLTSAAIYAQLADDPESTRRLVNTLLSGGENGVKLSPDLWQIDEKNNRLTDRLAQITYPLVNTQGWFITRMQPARTREDRTRLSYTLPMVKQDGILHFSKIAFEVFYTEPDDLKTTRQIKDTNRPLTQVQPANDKLEKNKPPVPFEINQLPDLIGNNLEQVKSIKILDNDAPKIISANWKIKQDDWHILINAEFSESDSPLVLKALTGLFSEIKWNTAPKLYHQHTMKSIDDSLNTLYLSKTTSSDKWKRASHLAKRGLSESVFPVEYEKFHNIIGINDYLHGNFADAWEAFQKSMSLHVYTNSELNEGYDYQAILAYAAQAARHLGKVQESSELISRYIRLKQEIKDGNWIIDSLHNQIEENTANGLIFPLIINEFNLENAEVNWLIYSSLNASGFVEIRIFPKEITLQQIILQHKDEAKRLGLDGKIKLQHTKRPMPDNKNKAVRWSATDLEPAQYQQDYTGNRIYWIIPALCITSTIQSY
;
A
#
# COMPACT_ATOMS: atom_id res chain seq x y z
N MET A 1 -47.05 27.18 52.01
CA MET A 1 -47.48 25.76 51.90
C MET A 1 -48.61 25.68 50.88
N PRO A 2 -48.73 24.66 50.00
CA PRO A 2 -47.78 23.68 49.44
C PRO A 2 -47.58 23.84 47.90
N VAL A 3 -46.41 23.55 47.31
CA VAL A 3 -45.99 22.33 46.54
C VAL A 3 -47.03 21.88 45.49
N THR A 4 -46.74 21.93 44.18
CA THR A 4 -46.19 20.76 43.43
C THR A 4 -45.34 21.09 42.19
N LYS A 5 -44.37 20.18 42.00
CA LYS A 5 -43.34 20.03 40.96
C LYS A 5 -43.89 19.90 39.53
N LYS A 6 -43.18 20.47 38.54
CA LYS A 6 -43.03 19.88 37.20
C LYS A 6 -41.55 19.85 36.85
N GLY A 7 -41.03 18.62 36.75
CA GLY A 7 -39.66 18.32 36.39
C GLY A 7 -39.40 18.62 34.93
N TRP A 8 -38.20 19.15 34.68
CA TRP A 8 -37.57 19.22 33.38
C TRP A 8 -37.06 17.82 33.00
N LEU A 9 -37.39 17.38 31.78
CA LEU A 9 -36.75 16.25 31.13
C LEU A 9 -35.35 16.68 30.68
N PRO A 10 -34.28 15.88 30.92
CA PRO A 10 -33.01 16.12 30.29
C PRO A 10 -33.08 15.72 28.81
N THR A 11 -32.61 16.64 27.97
CA THR A 11 -32.30 16.49 26.55
C THR A 11 -31.49 15.21 26.31
N SER A 12 -32.10 14.27 25.59
CA SER A 12 -31.43 13.10 25.03
C SER A 12 -30.37 13.53 24.03
N LEU A 13 -29.13 13.07 24.25
CA LEU A 13 -28.04 13.14 23.31
C LEU A 13 -28.38 12.23 22.11
N VAL A 14 -28.65 12.82 20.95
CA VAL A 14 -28.88 12.09 19.69
C VAL A 14 -27.52 11.84 19.03
N LEU A 15 -27.01 10.61 19.13
CA LEU A 15 -25.93 10.14 18.26
C LEU A 15 -26.53 9.67 16.93
N PHE A 16 -26.18 10.35 15.84
CA PHE A 16 -26.42 9.85 14.48
C PHE A 16 -25.37 8.79 14.14
N PHE A 17 -25.80 7.55 13.91
CA PHE A 17 -25.01 6.58 13.15
C PHE A 17 -25.62 6.47 11.75
N VAL A 18 -24.85 6.89 10.75
CA VAL A 18 -25.14 6.62 9.35
C VAL A 18 -24.83 5.13 9.12
N VAL A 19 -25.87 4.30 9.04
CA VAL A 19 -25.75 2.95 8.48
C VAL A 19 -25.67 3.14 6.97
N SER A 20 -24.46 3.27 6.44
CA SER A 20 -24.24 3.26 5.00
C SER A 20 -24.48 1.85 4.48
N GLY A 21 -25.61 1.64 3.78
CA GLY A 21 -25.81 0.46 2.97
C GLY A 21 -24.81 0.45 1.82
N TYR A 22 -23.70 -0.26 1.98
CA TYR A 22 -22.79 -0.57 0.89
C TYR A 22 -23.07 -1.98 0.39
N THR A 23 -23.14 -2.08 -0.93
CA THR A 23 -23.18 -3.32 -1.70
C THR A 23 -21.98 -4.19 -1.36
N VAL A 24 -22.24 -5.48 -1.12
CA VAL A 24 -21.24 -6.52 -0.89
C VAL A 24 -20.24 -6.52 -2.05
N ALA A 25 -19.02 -6.05 -1.79
CA ALA A 25 -17.90 -6.34 -2.67
C ALA A 25 -17.51 -7.80 -2.40
N GLU A 26 -17.49 -8.64 -3.44
CA GLU A 26 -17.01 -10.01 -3.32
C GLU A 26 -15.56 -10.00 -2.82
N SER A 27 -15.36 -10.58 -1.64
CA SER A 27 -14.03 -10.77 -1.05
C SER A 27 -13.24 -11.75 -1.91
N PRO A 28 -11.95 -11.48 -2.22
CA PRO A 28 -11.10 -12.48 -2.84
C PRO A 28 -10.94 -13.67 -1.88
N LYS A 29 -11.54 -14.80 -2.24
CA LYS A 29 -11.35 -16.10 -1.57
C LYS A 29 -9.87 -16.51 -1.70
N ASN A 30 -9.02 -16.12 -0.77
CA ASN A 30 -7.70 -16.71 -0.58
C ASN A 30 -7.13 -16.37 0.80
N ALA A 31 -7.01 -17.39 1.67
CA ALA A 31 -5.91 -17.59 2.65
C ALA A 31 -6.20 -18.74 3.64
N LEU A 32 -7.45 -19.21 3.76
CA LEU A 32 -7.76 -20.42 4.52
C LEU A 32 -8.27 -21.49 3.54
N ASN A 33 -7.58 -22.62 3.47
CA ASN A 33 -8.06 -23.86 2.85
C ASN A 33 -9.32 -24.34 3.61
N ILE A 34 -10.45 -23.66 3.43
CA ILE A 34 -11.77 -24.14 3.85
C ILE A 34 -12.44 -24.65 2.59
N THR A 35 -11.97 -25.82 2.12
CA THR A 35 -12.53 -26.49 0.93
C THR A 35 -13.86 -27.22 1.22
N ASP A 36 -14.37 -27.17 2.45
CA ASP A 36 -15.70 -27.66 2.81
C ASP A 36 -16.33 -26.69 3.81
N CYS A 37 -16.93 -25.62 3.31
CA CYS A 37 -17.84 -24.83 4.11
C CYS A 37 -19.26 -25.36 3.90
N ASP A 38 -19.89 -25.85 4.97
CA ASP A 38 -21.32 -26.14 4.98
C ASP A 38 -22.08 -24.80 5.03
N ASP A 39 -22.70 -24.43 3.91
CA ASP A 39 -23.44 -23.18 3.73
C ASP A 39 -24.55 -23.00 4.80
N GLU A 40 -25.21 -24.09 5.22
CA GLU A 40 -26.25 -24.04 6.25
C GLU A 40 -25.62 -23.71 7.61
N GLN A 41 -24.53 -24.39 7.95
CA GLN A 41 -23.81 -24.15 9.21
C GLN A 41 -23.20 -22.75 9.27
N HIS A 42 -22.71 -22.22 8.14
CA HIS A 42 -22.27 -20.84 8.00
C HIS A 42 -23.40 -19.85 8.30
N TYR A 43 -24.56 -20.00 7.66
CA TYR A 43 -25.72 -19.12 7.87
C TYR A 43 -26.20 -19.12 9.33
N ILE A 44 -26.23 -20.29 9.97
CA ILE A 44 -26.60 -20.43 11.38
C ILE A 44 -25.60 -19.69 12.27
N ASN A 45 -24.30 -19.91 12.08
CA ASN A 45 -23.26 -19.23 12.88
C ASN A 45 -23.31 -17.71 12.69
N ARG A 46 -23.53 -17.26 11.45
CA ARG A 46 -23.66 -15.84 11.11
C ARG A 46 -24.85 -15.18 11.79
N SER A 47 -26.02 -15.82 11.72
CA SER A 47 -27.25 -15.30 12.35
C SER A 47 -27.12 -15.21 13.87
N GLN A 48 -26.51 -16.23 14.49
CA GLN A 48 -26.25 -16.25 15.94
C GLN A 48 -25.26 -15.16 16.36
N GLN A 49 -24.19 -14.96 15.59
CA GLN A 49 -23.21 -13.90 15.83
C GLN A 49 -23.88 -12.52 15.85
N LEU A 50 -24.65 -12.16 14.82
CA LEU A 50 -25.31 -10.85 14.73
C LEU A 50 -26.32 -10.61 15.87
N TYR A 51 -27.12 -11.62 16.22
CA TYR A 51 -28.08 -11.52 17.32
C TYR A 51 -27.37 -11.31 18.66
N SER A 52 -26.37 -12.14 18.97
CA SER A 52 -25.62 -12.03 20.22
C SER A 52 -24.84 -10.73 20.31
N PHE A 53 -24.25 -10.21 19.22
CA PHE A 53 -23.57 -8.93 19.27
C PHE A 53 -24.52 -7.78 19.64
N SER A 54 -25.70 -7.75 19.02
CA SER A 54 -26.75 -6.75 19.31
C SER A 54 -27.24 -6.82 20.76
N GLU A 55 -27.51 -8.03 21.26
CA GLU A 55 -27.90 -8.26 22.65
C GLU A 55 -26.82 -7.83 23.65
N GLY A 56 -25.56 -8.20 23.38
CA GLY A 56 -24.42 -7.82 24.19
C GLY A 56 -24.22 -6.30 24.26
N LEU A 57 -24.41 -5.58 23.15
CA LEU A 57 -24.40 -4.11 23.13
C LEU A 57 -25.53 -3.50 23.96
N ALA A 58 -26.73 -4.11 23.95
CA ALA A 58 -27.84 -3.67 24.79
C ALA A 58 -27.53 -3.84 26.28
N LEU A 59 -26.97 -4.99 26.67
CA LEU A 59 -26.51 -5.25 28.05
C LEU A 59 -25.42 -4.27 28.49
N ALA A 60 -24.44 -3.99 27.61
CA ALA A 60 -23.37 -3.04 27.88
C ALA A 60 -23.90 -1.62 28.15
N ARG A 61 -24.96 -1.19 27.44
CA ARG A 61 -25.64 0.10 27.66
C ARG A 61 -26.40 0.14 28.99
N LEU A 62 -26.85 -1.01 29.48
CA LEU A 62 -27.49 -1.16 30.79
C LEU A 62 -26.47 -1.30 31.94
N ASN A 63 -25.17 -1.16 31.66
CA ASN A 63 -24.05 -1.41 32.59
C ASN A 63 -23.98 -2.86 33.13
N ASP A 64 -24.67 -3.82 32.51
CA ASP A 64 -24.47 -5.25 32.79
C ASP A 64 -23.19 -5.73 32.08
N THR A 65 -22.06 -5.45 32.70
CA THR A 65 -20.73 -5.68 32.12
C THR A 65 -20.45 -7.18 31.96
N ASP A 66 -20.87 -8.00 32.92
CA ASP A 66 -20.63 -9.45 32.90
C ASP A 66 -21.54 -10.15 31.89
N GLY A 67 -22.84 -9.78 31.84
CA GLY A 67 -23.77 -10.27 30.83
C GLY A 67 -23.31 -9.90 29.42
N ALA A 68 -22.94 -8.63 29.21
CA ALA A 68 -22.42 -8.15 27.93
C ALA A 68 -21.15 -8.91 27.51
N LEU A 69 -20.18 -9.09 28.41
CA LEU A 69 -18.92 -9.76 28.11
C LEU A 69 -19.15 -11.21 27.66
N ASN A 70 -20.02 -11.95 28.36
CA ASN A 70 -20.33 -13.34 28.03
C ASN A 70 -21.03 -13.48 26.67
N VAL A 71 -22.01 -12.63 26.39
CA VAL A 71 -22.78 -12.67 25.14
C VAL A 71 -21.92 -12.27 23.94
N ILE A 72 -21.06 -11.25 24.07
CA ILE A 72 -20.19 -10.81 22.97
C ILE A 72 -19.07 -11.82 22.74
N ARG A 73 -18.51 -12.46 23.78
CA ARG A 73 -17.58 -13.58 23.58
C ARG A 73 -18.20 -14.72 22.81
N PHE A 74 -19.46 -15.05 23.12
CA PHE A 74 -20.19 -16.05 22.34
C PHE A 74 -20.36 -15.63 20.88
N SER A 75 -20.66 -14.35 20.63
CA SER A 75 -20.72 -13.79 19.26
C SER A 75 -19.39 -13.96 18.52
N LEU A 76 -18.26 -13.63 19.15
CA LEU A 76 -16.91 -13.77 18.59
C LEU A 76 -16.57 -15.23 18.26
N GLU A 77 -16.92 -16.17 19.14
CA GLU A 77 -16.71 -17.59 18.89
C GLU A 77 -17.59 -18.11 17.73
N LYS A 78 -18.76 -17.51 17.49
CA LYS A 78 -19.57 -17.82 16.30
C LYS A 78 -18.98 -17.23 15.04
N MET A 79 -18.43 -16.01 15.10
CA MET A 79 -17.70 -15.41 13.99
C MET A 79 -16.50 -16.27 13.57
N LYS A 80 -15.66 -16.70 14.53
CA LYS A 80 -14.48 -17.55 14.25
C LYS A 80 -14.83 -18.90 13.59
N LYS A 81 -16.07 -19.39 13.79
CA LYS A 81 -16.60 -20.61 13.17
C LYS A 81 -17.32 -20.35 11.84
N SER A 82 -17.46 -19.08 11.44
CA SER A 82 -17.92 -18.71 10.11
C SER A 82 -16.78 -18.90 9.10
N CYS A 83 -17.11 -19.38 7.91
CA CYS A 83 -16.14 -19.48 6.81
C CYS A 83 -15.84 -18.12 6.15
N ASP A 84 -16.65 -17.10 6.46
CA ASP A 84 -16.44 -15.73 6.04
C ASP A 84 -16.35 -14.85 7.29
N ILE A 85 -15.11 -14.51 7.66
CA ILE A 85 -14.81 -13.59 8.76
C ILE A 85 -14.64 -12.21 8.15
N ASN A 86 -15.60 -11.33 8.43
CA ASN A 86 -15.47 -9.92 8.08
C ASN A 86 -14.53 -9.22 9.07
N PRO A 87 -13.36 -8.71 8.64
CA PRO A 87 -12.38 -8.14 9.56
C PRO A 87 -12.84 -6.83 10.21
N TYR A 88 -13.78 -6.09 9.60
CA TYR A 88 -14.37 -4.90 10.21
C TYR A 88 -15.21 -5.25 11.45
N GLU A 89 -16.03 -6.29 11.33
CA GLU A 89 -16.88 -6.75 12.43
C GLU A 89 -16.05 -7.42 13.53
N LEU A 90 -15.03 -8.18 13.15
CA LEU A 90 -14.05 -8.72 14.11
C LEU A 90 -13.44 -7.60 14.96
N ASN A 91 -12.97 -6.54 14.31
CA ASN A 91 -12.41 -5.37 15.00
C ASN A 91 -13.42 -4.69 15.94
N ASP A 92 -14.68 -4.58 15.56
CA ASP A 92 -15.73 -3.98 16.39
C ASP A 92 -16.05 -4.84 17.62
N GLU A 93 -16.16 -6.16 17.46
CA GLU A 93 -16.35 -7.09 18.58
C GLU A 93 -15.19 -7.04 19.57
N LEU A 94 -13.95 -7.09 19.06
CA LEU A 94 -12.73 -7.00 19.89
C LEU A 94 -12.67 -5.68 20.67
N LYS A 95 -13.03 -4.55 20.06
CA LYS A 95 -13.11 -3.24 20.74
C LYS A 95 -14.12 -3.25 21.88
N VAL A 96 -15.30 -3.85 21.68
CA VAL A 96 -16.32 -3.88 22.74
C VAL A 96 -15.88 -4.78 23.89
N ILE A 97 -15.40 -6.01 23.60
CA ILE A 97 -14.91 -6.93 24.64
C ILE A 97 -13.76 -6.30 25.42
N SER A 98 -12.77 -5.73 24.74
CA SER A 98 -11.61 -5.12 25.39
C SER A 98 -11.96 -3.87 26.20
N SER A 99 -12.95 -3.08 25.77
CA SER A 99 -13.51 -1.98 26.56
C SER A 99 -14.21 -2.48 27.85
N LEU A 100 -14.99 -3.55 27.76
CA LEU A 100 -15.63 -4.18 28.93
C LEU A 100 -14.58 -4.76 29.91
N LEU A 101 -13.53 -5.40 29.39
CA LEU A 101 -12.41 -5.89 30.19
C LEU A 101 -11.65 -4.75 30.87
N ALA A 102 -11.42 -3.65 30.16
CA ALA A 102 -10.77 -2.45 30.69
C ALA A 102 -11.53 -1.84 31.87
N LYS A 103 -12.87 -1.79 31.80
CA LYS A 103 -13.72 -1.35 32.93
C LYS A 103 -13.53 -2.21 34.18
N LYS A 104 -13.19 -3.49 34.00
CA LYS A 104 -12.88 -4.44 35.08
C LYS A 104 -11.38 -4.48 35.44
N GLN A 105 -10.55 -3.62 34.84
CA GLN A 105 -9.09 -3.62 35.00
C GLN A 105 -8.40 -4.94 34.57
N HIS A 106 -9.04 -5.73 33.71
CA HIS A 106 -8.49 -6.97 33.16
C HIS A 106 -7.66 -6.69 31.90
N TYR A 107 -6.63 -5.85 32.00
CA TYR A 107 -5.85 -5.39 30.84
C TYR A 107 -5.05 -6.50 30.17
N ALA A 108 -4.46 -7.43 30.95
CA ALA A 108 -3.76 -8.59 30.39
C ALA A 108 -4.69 -9.52 29.57
N GLU A 109 -5.94 -9.68 30.01
CA GLU A 109 -6.93 -10.46 29.26
C GLU A 109 -7.35 -9.75 27.97
N ALA A 110 -7.45 -8.42 27.99
CA ALA A 110 -7.70 -7.61 26.80
C ALA A 110 -6.52 -7.66 25.82
N GLN A 111 -5.28 -7.63 26.30
CA GLN A 111 -4.09 -7.84 25.47
C GLN A 111 -4.16 -9.20 24.77
N GLN A 112 -4.36 -10.29 25.52
CA GLN A 112 -4.39 -11.64 24.96
C GLN A 112 -5.49 -11.79 23.90
N LEU A 113 -6.67 -11.19 24.14
CA LEU A 113 -7.77 -11.18 23.17
C LEU A 113 -7.34 -10.62 21.80
N TRP A 114 -6.60 -9.51 21.78
CA TRP A 114 -6.11 -8.92 20.53
C TRP A 114 -5.00 -9.75 19.89
N GLU A 115 -4.09 -10.33 20.68
CA GLU A 115 -3.04 -11.21 20.17
C GLU A 115 -3.60 -12.50 19.54
N ASP A 116 -4.59 -13.12 20.18
CA ASP A 116 -5.26 -14.32 19.68
C ASP A 116 -6.02 -14.06 18.38
N ALA A 117 -6.41 -12.81 18.12
CA ALA A 117 -7.09 -12.40 16.90
C ALA A 117 -6.13 -12.02 15.74
N LEU A 118 -4.82 -11.87 15.99
CA LEU A 118 -3.83 -11.50 14.96
C LEU A 118 -3.84 -12.45 13.74
N PRO A 119 -3.93 -13.79 13.89
CA PRO A 119 -4.00 -14.69 12.73
C PRO A 119 -5.24 -14.49 11.85
N LEU A 120 -6.26 -13.79 12.36
CA LEU A 120 -7.51 -13.50 11.66
C LEU A 120 -7.49 -12.12 10.97
N ALA A 121 -6.44 -11.31 11.18
CA ALA A 121 -6.27 -10.03 10.52
C ALA A 121 -5.87 -10.26 9.05
N GLN A 122 -6.88 -10.38 8.17
CA GLN A 122 -6.71 -10.68 6.75
C GLN A 122 -5.97 -9.58 5.96
N PHE A 123 -5.97 -8.34 6.46
CA PHE A 123 -5.30 -7.20 5.83
C PHE A 123 -4.33 -6.52 6.80
N GLU A 124 -3.25 -5.98 6.26
CA GLU A 124 -2.17 -5.35 7.04
C GLU A 124 -2.65 -4.20 7.92
N GLN A 125 -3.63 -3.42 7.46
CA GLN A 125 -4.23 -2.35 8.27
C GLN A 125 -4.86 -2.91 9.56
N PHE A 126 -5.52 -4.08 9.49
CA PHE A 126 -6.07 -4.73 10.68
C PHE A 126 -4.95 -5.29 11.56
N THR A 127 -3.91 -5.87 10.97
CA THR A 127 -2.75 -6.36 11.73
C THR A 127 -2.12 -5.23 12.54
N ALA A 128 -1.89 -4.07 11.92
CA ALA A 128 -1.34 -2.90 12.60
C ALA A 128 -2.24 -2.38 13.72
N ASN A 129 -3.56 -2.31 13.46
CA ASN A 129 -4.55 -1.90 14.47
C ASN A 129 -4.61 -2.89 15.65
N PHE A 130 -4.52 -4.19 15.38
CA PHE A 130 -4.61 -5.24 16.40
C PHE A 130 -3.35 -5.23 17.26
N LEU A 131 -2.15 -5.14 16.65
CA LEU A 131 -0.89 -4.99 17.37
C LEU A 131 -0.86 -3.73 18.23
N THR A 132 -1.36 -2.60 17.70
CA THR A 132 -1.46 -1.34 18.44
C THR A 132 -2.39 -1.50 19.65
N SER A 133 -3.55 -2.15 19.45
CA SER A 133 -4.51 -2.37 20.53
C SER A 133 -3.96 -3.30 21.60
N ALA A 134 -3.31 -4.40 21.22
CA ALA A 134 -2.60 -5.28 22.14
C ALA A 134 -1.52 -4.51 22.94
N ALA A 135 -0.73 -3.65 22.28
CA ALA A 135 0.32 -2.85 22.94
C ALA A 135 -0.26 -1.83 23.94
N ILE A 136 -1.40 -1.20 23.63
CA ILE A 136 -2.14 -0.35 24.57
C ILE A 136 -2.48 -1.12 25.84
N TYR A 137 -3.03 -2.33 25.71
CA TYR A 137 -3.45 -3.12 26.86
C TYR A 137 -2.28 -3.73 27.63
N ALA A 138 -1.19 -4.11 26.96
CA ALA A 138 0.05 -4.51 27.61
C ALA A 138 0.63 -3.36 28.46
N GLN A 139 0.63 -2.14 27.92
CA GLN A 139 1.11 -0.95 28.64
C GLN A 139 0.26 -0.63 29.88
N LEU A 140 -1.06 -0.80 29.79
CA LEU A 140 -1.98 -0.62 30.92
C LEU A 140 -1.91 -1.75 31.96
N ALA A 141 -1.45 -2.93 31.55
CA ALA A 141 -1.17 -4.05 32.44
C ALA A 141 0.20 -3.95 33.13
N ASP A 142 0.92 -2.83 32.94
CA ASP A 142 2.32 -2.63 33.39
C ASP A 142 3.27 -3.74 32.90
N ASP A 143 3.06 -4.23 31.65
CA ASP A 143 3.93 -5.19 30.97
C ASP A 143 4.76 -4.50 29.86
N PRO A 144 5.91 -3.90 30.22
CA PRO A 144 6.77 -3.19 29.27
C PRO A 144 7.46 -4.11 28.27
N GLU A 145 7.66 -5.40 28.61
CA GLU A 145 8.30 -6.37 27.72
C GLU A 145 7.34 -6.78 26.60
N SER A 146 6.08 -7.09 26.92
CA SER A 146 5.04 -7.32 25.90
C SER A 146 4.80 -6.08 25.06
N THR A 147 4.75 -4.90 25.67
CA THR A 147 4.58 -3.63 24.92
C THR A 147 5.70 -3.46 23.90
N ARG A 148 6.97 -3.64 24.30
CA ARG A 148 8.12 -3.52 23.40
C ARG A 148 8.09 -4.56 22.28
N ARG A 149 7.78 -5.82 22.60
CA ARG A 149 7.64 -6.90 21.61
C ARG A 149 6.58 -6.54 20.57
N LEU A 150 5.40 -6.09 20.99
CA LEU A 150 4.30 -5.75 20.10
C LEU A 150 4.62 -4.55 19.21
N VAL A 151 5.25 -3.50 19.76
CA VAL A 151 5.75 -2.35 18.99
C VAL A 151 6.82 -2.79 17.98
N ASN A 152 7.73 -3.68 18.36
CA ASN A 152 8.74 -4.19 17.45
C ASN A 152 8.12 -5.01 16.29
N THR A 153 7.14 -5.86 16.59
CA THR A 153 6.38 -6.61 15.57
C THR A 153 5.64 -5.66 14.63
N LEU A 154 5.03 -4.59 15.15
CA LEU A 154 4.36 -3.56 14.35
C LEU A 154 5.33 -2.91 13.36
N LEU A 155 6.52 -2.51 13.82
CA LEU A 155 7.53 -1.87 12.97
C LEU A 155 8.16 -2.83 11.96
N SER A 156 8.32 -4.09 12.32
CA SER A 156 8.90 -5.12 11.45
C SER A 156 7.93 -5.62 10.37
N GLY A 157 6.62 -5.59 10.66
CA GLY A 157 5.56 -5.99 9.73
C GLY A 157 5.39 -5.01 8.56
N GLY A 158 5.72 -3.74 8.77
CA GLY A 158 5.44 -2.65 7.82
C GLY A 158 3.98 -2.16 7.90
N GLU A 159 3.75 -0.93 7.46
CA GLU A 159 2.39 -0.35 7.36
C GLU A 159 2.00 -0.27 5.88
N ASN A 160 0.82 -0.78 5.50
CA ASN A 160 0.32 -0.81 4.12
C ASN A 160 1.34 -1.38 3.12
N GLY A 161 2.02 -2.46 3.50
CA GLY A 161 2.93 -3.22 2.65
C GLY A 161 4.34 -2.67 2.60
N VAL A 162 4.59 -1.52 3.26
CA VAL A 162 5.88 -0.85 3.21
C VAL A 162 6.71 -1.26 4.41
N LYS A 163 7.73 -2.09 4.17
CA LYS A 163 8.71 -2.43 5.18
C LYS A 163 9.67 -1.27 5.41
N LEU A 164 10.15 -1.15 6.65
CA LEU A 164 11.26 -0.24 6.94
C LEU A 164 12.52 -0.75 6.22
N SER A 165 13.07 0.07 5.33
CA SER A 165 14.35 -0.25 4.70
C SER A 165 15.45 -0.27 5.77
N PRO A 166 16.25 -1.36 5.86
CA PRO A 166 17.34 -1.44 6.82
C PRO A 166 18.45 -0.43 6.55
N ASP A 167 18.54 0.12 5.34
CA ASP A 167 19.50 1.18 5.00
C ASP A 167 19.08 2.52 5.59
N LEU A 168 17.76 2.76 5.71
CA LEU A 168 17.18 4.00 6.24
C LEU A 168 16.89 3.94 7.74
N TRP A 169 16.52 2.76 8.23
CA TRP A 169 15.98 2.57 9.57
C TRP A 169 16.73 1.48 10.31
N GLN A 170 16.96 1.71 11.60
CA GLN A 170 17.51 0.71 12.51
C GLN A 170 16.65 0.60 13.75
N ILE A 171 16.19 -0.62 14.02
CA ILE A 171 15.55 -0.97 15.28
C ILE A 171 16.62 -1.62 16.18
N ASP A 172 16.87 -1.01 17.34
CA ASP A 172 17.71 -1.55 18.40
C ASP A 172 16.81 -1.98 19.55
N GLU A 173 16.38 -3.24 19.49
CA GLU A 173 15.49 -3.85 20.48
C GLU A 173 16.10 -3.86 21.89
N LYS A 174 17.43 -4.06 21.97
CA LYS A 174 18.18 -4.14 23.23
C LYS A 174 18.15 -2.82 23.97
N ASN A 175 18.37 -1.71 23.25
CA ASN A 175 18.38 -0.38 23.84
C ASN A 175 17.03 0.35 23.68
N ASN A 176 16.02 -0.32 23.13
CA ASN A 176 14.67 0.21 22.93
C ASN A 176 14.67 1.50 22.09
N ARG A 177 15.36 1.47 20.94
CA ARG A 177 15.52 2.62 20.04
C ARG A 177 15.11 2.32 18.60
N LEU A 178 14.52 3.33 17.96
CA LEU A 178 14.35 3.42 16.51
C LEU A 178 15.24 4.57 16.02
N THR A 179 16.08 4.32 15.02
CA THR A 179 16.97 5.34 14.45
C THR A 179 16.66 5.56 12.99
N ASP A 180 16.37 6.82 12.64
CA ASP A 180 16.43 7.32 11.27
C ASP A 180 17.90 7.56 10.92
N ARG A 181 18.46 6.71 10.06
CA ARG A 181 19.87 6.76 9.68
C ARG A 181 20.19 7.95 8.80
N LEU A 182 19.22 8.43 8.01
CA LEU A 182 19.41 9.59 7.14
C LEU A 182 19.38 10.88 7.94
N ALA A 183 18.33 11.09 8.73
CA ALA A 183 18.20 12.28 9.55
C ALA A 183 19.13 12.27 10.77
N GLN A 184 19.69 11.11 11.12
CA GLN A 184 20.46 10.85 12.33
C GLN A 184 19.67 11.20 13.61
N ILE A 185 18.37 10.90 13.57
CA ILE A 185 17.45 11.07 14.70
C ILE A 185 17.19 9.72 15.35
N THR A 186 17.27 9.68 16.67
CA THR A 186 16.93 8.48 17.45
C THR A 186 15.72 8.74 18.34
N TYR A 187 14.78 7.80 18.30
CA TYR A 187 13.51 7.78 19.02
C TYR A 187 13.44 6.59 19.99
N PRO A 188 12.84 6.71 21.19
CA PRO A 188 12.57 5.54 22.04
C PRO A 188 11.40 4.72 21.49
N LEU A 189 11.46 3.38 21.46
CA LEU A 189 10.28 2.58 21.03
C LEU A 189 9.13 2.70 22.04
N VAL A 190 9.49 2.59 23.33
CA VAL A 190 8.62 2.78 24.50
C VAL A 190 9.38 3.65 25.51
N ASN A 191 8.88 4.82 25.88
CA ASN A 191 9.56 5.68 26.85
C ASN A 191 9.15 5.34 28.29
N THR A 192 9.97 5.75 29.26
CA THR A 192 9.71 5.48 30.69
C THR A 192 8.45 6.16 31.26
N GLN A 193 7.87 7.11 30.53
CA GLN A 193 6.62 7.79 30.91
C GLN A 193 5.38 7.21 30.18
N GLY A 194 5.51 6.06 29.51
CA GLY A 194 4.39 5.31 28.93
C GLY A 194 4.03 5.66 27.48
N TRP A 195 4.77 6.56 26.82
CA TRP A 195 4.63 6.78 25.38
C TRP A 195 5.23 5.62 24.61
N PHE A 196 4.51 5.06 23.66
CA PHE A 196 5.06 4.08 22.73
C PHE A 196 4.61 4.34 21.30
N ILE A 197 5.42 3.89 20.34
CA ILE A 197 5.14 4.06 18.92
C ILE A 197 3.92 3.22 18.53
N THR A 198 2.94 3.87 17.91
CA THR A 198 1.71 3.23 17.41
C THR A 198 1.56 3.32 15.90
N ARG A 199 2.38 4.14 15.25
CA ARG A 199 2.37 4.28 13.80
C ARG A 199 3.72 4.73 13.29
N MET A 200 4.12 4.17 12.15
CA MET A 200 5.35 4.56 11.47
C MET A 200 5.18 4.46 9.96
N GLN A 201 5.20 5.62 9.30
CA GLN A 201 5.23 5.74 7.86
C GLN A 201 6.58 6.36 7.46
N PRO A 202 7.52 5.60 6.90
CA PRO A 202 8.81 6.14 6.49
C PRO A 202 8.67 7.06 5.26
N ALA A 203 9.50 8.10 5.17
CA ALA A 203 9.67 8.84 3.92
C ALA A 203 10.19 7.91 2.82
N ARG A 204 9.57 7.96 1.63
CA ARG A 204 9.97 7.12 0.49
C ARG A 204 10.89 7.87 -0.47
N THR A 205 10.73 9.17 -0.57
CA THR A 205 11.56 10.10 -1.35
C THR A 205 12.04 11.24 -0.47
N ARG A 206 12.92 12.10 -1.00
CA ARG A 206 13.31 13.37 -0.35
C ARG A 206 12.17 14.35 -0.15
N GLU A 207 11.13 14.29 -1.00
CA GLU A 207 9.96 15.17 -0.95
C GLU A 207 8.88 14.64 0.01
N ASP A 208 8.92 13.34 0.32
CA ASP A 208 8.03 12.70 1.27
C ASP A 208 8.39 13.05 2.72
N ARG A 209 7.44 12.80 3.63
CA ARG A 209 7.62 12.98 5.06
C ARG A 209 7.62 11.63 5.76
N THR A 210 8.54 11.46 6.70
CA THR A 210 8.43 10.41 7.69
C THR A 210 7.40 10.83 8.71
N ARG A 211 6.40 10.00 8.99
CA ARG A 211 5.42 10.22 10.06
C ARG A 211 5.55 9.14 11.13
N LEU A 212 5.95 9.54 12.33
CA LEU A 212 6.04 8.69 13.51
C LEU A 212 4.99 9.15 14.52
N SER A 213 4.15 8.25 15.03
CA SER A 213 3.15 8.60 16.05
C SER A 213 3.34 7.79 17.33
N TYR A 214 3.21 8.47 18.46
CA TYR A 214 3.14 7.86 19.78
C TYR A 214 1.75 8.01 20.38
N THR A 215 1.40 7.05 21.23
CA THR A 215 0.21 7.10 22.07
C THR A 215 0.62 6.97 23.53
N LEU A 216 -0.06 7.74 24.39
CA LEU A 216 -0.03 7.59 25.84
C LEU A 216 -1.45 7.17 26.29
N PRO A 217 -1.67 5.89 26.61
CA PRO A 217 -2.94 5.44 27.16
C PRO A 217 -3.05 5.82 28.64
N MET A 218 -4.25 6.25 29.04
CA MET A 218 -4.57 6.64 30.41
C MET A 218 -5.95 6.10 30.78
N VAL A 219 -6.11 5.72 32.05
CA VAL A 219 -7.42 5.30 32.60
C VAL A 219 -7.90 6.38 33.55
N LYS A 220 -9.11 6.89 33.31
CA LYS A 220 -9.75 7.84 34.24
C LYS A 220 -10.44 7.12 35.39
N GLN A 221 -10.84 7.89 36.41
CA GLN A 221 -11.51 7.36 37.61
C GLN A 221 -12.84 6.66 37.30
N ASP A 222 -13.48 6.97 36.17
CA ASP A 222 -14.68 6.32 35.65
C ASP A 222 -14.40 5.01 34.88
N GLY A 223 -13.14 4.59 34.79
CA GLY A 223 -12.72 3.40 34.05
C GLY A 223 -12.67 3.59 32.53
N ILE A 224 -12.89 4.82 32.03
CA ILE A 224 -12.83 5.12 30.60
C ILE A 224 -11.37 5.31 30.16
N LEU A 225 -11.03 4.72 29.01
CA LEU A 225 -9.74 4.88 28.36
C LEU A 225 -9.65 6.22 27.64
N HIS A 226 -8.61 6.96 27.96
CA HIS A 226 -8.22 8.20 27.31
C HIS A 226 -6.88 8.00 26.61
N PHE A 227 -6.70 8.68 25.49
CA PHE A 227 -5.47 8.62 24.71
C PHE A 227 -4.99 10.03 24.46
N SER A 228 -3.73 10.28 24.79
CA SER A 228 -3.00 11.42 24.25
C SER A 228 -2.18 10.92 23.07
N LYS A 229 -2.07 11.75 22.03
CA LYS A 229 -1.33 11.41 20.81
C LYS A 229 -0.27 12.47 20.55
N ILE A 230 0.85 12.05 20.01
CA ILE A 230 1.86 12.95 19.46
C ILE A 230 2.40 12.37 18.16
N ALA A 231 2.44 13.19 17.11
CA ALA A 231 2.97 12.84 15.81
C ALA A 231 4.17 13.72 15.48
N PHE A 232 5.22 13.08 14.96
CA PHE A 232 6.42 13.70 14.42
C PHE A 232 6.39 13.53 12.90
N GLU A 233 6.45 14.63 12.17
CA GLU A 233 6.65 14.64 10.72
C GLU A 233 8.05 15.18 10.42
N VAL A 234 8.94 14.31 9.96
CA VAL A 234 10.32 14.66 9.58
C VAL A 234 10.41 14.75 8.08
N PHE A 235 11.00 15.82 7.56
CA PHE A 235 11.23 15.97 6.13
C PHE A 235 12.49 16.76 5.82
N TYR A 236 12.99 16.59 4.61
CA TYR A 236 14.17 17.25 4.08
C TYR A 236 13.76 18.29 3.04
N THR A 237 14.54 19.36 2.88
CA THR A 237 14.32 20.34 1.81
C THR A 237 15.62 20.66 1.10
N GLU A 238 15.67 20.38 -0.20
CA GLU A 238 16.78 20.81 -1.05
C GLU A 238 16.65 22.31 -1.39
N PRO A 239 17.77 23.04 -1.50
CA PRO A 239 17.77 24.50 -1.71
C PRO A 239 17.09 24.93 -3.03
N ASP A 240 17.05 24.04 -4.02
CA ASP A 240 16.49 24.30 -5.35
C ASP A 240 14.97 24.01 -5.42
N ASP A 241 14.35 23.48 -4.35
CA ASP A 241 12.93 23.16 -4.35
C ASP A 241 12.04 24.38 -4.04
N LEU A 242 11.57 25.01 -5.13
CA LEU A 242 10.65 26.14 -5.09
C LEU A 242 9.25 25.77 -4.55
N LYS A 243 8.84 24.49 -4.58
CA LYS A 243 7.53 24.04 -4.07
C LYS A 243 7.52 23.96 -2.54
N THR A 244 8.54 23.36 -1.93
CA THR A 244 8.73 23.42 -0.47
C THR A 244 8.98 24.84 0.00
N THR A 245 9.61 25.72 -0.79
CA THR A 245 9.75 27.15 -0.40
C THR A 245 8.39 27.84 -0.15
N ARG A 246 7.29 27.41 -0.80
CA ARG A 246 5.92 27.90 -0.50
C ARG A 246 5.33 27.27 0.77
N GLN A 247 5.52 25.97 0.99
CA GLN A 247 5.13 25.31 2.25
C GLN A 247 5.93 25.85 3.44
N ILE A 248 7.21 26.16 3.23
CA ILE A 248 8.12 26.81 4.16
C ILE A 248 7.68 28.25 4.43
N LYS A 249 7.08 28.97 3.49
CA LYS A 249 6.49 30.30 3.76
C LYS A 249 5.24 30.23 4.64
N ASP A 250 4.48 29.13 4.58
CA ASP A 250 3.38 28.87 5.52
C ASP A 250 3.87 28.31 6.87
N THR A 251 4.99 27.58 6.92
CA THR A 251 5.59 27.11 8.18
C THR A 251 6.47 28.16 8.88
N ASN A 252 7.19 29.01 8.15
CA ASN A 252 7.98 30.16 8.64
C ASN A 252 7.17 31.46 8.74
N ARG A 253 5.85 31.44 8.52
CA ARG A 253 5.00 32.48 9.12
C ARG A 253 5.28 32.41 10.62
N PRO A 254 5.88 33.45 11.22
CA PRO A 254 6.03 33.44 12.65
C PRO A 254 4.62 33.39 13.20
N LEU A 255 4.30 32.34 13.97
CA LEU A 255 3.09 32.28 14.78
C LEU A 255 3.21 33.27 15.96
N THR A 256 3.81 34.43 15.74
CA THR A 256 3.83 35.58 16.66
C THR A 256 2.52 36.35 16.65
N GLN A 257 1.49 35.84 16.00
CA GLN A 257 0.13 36.22 16.35
C GLN A 257 -0.66 34.95 16.58
N VAL A 258 -1.02 34.75 17.86
CA VAL A 258 -2.37 34.31 18.19
C VAL A 258 -3.31 35.28 17.47
N GLN A 259 -3.55 35.06 16.18
CA GLN A 259 -4.79 35.47 15.57
C GLN A 259 -5.76 34.37 15.97
N PRO A 260 -6.69 34.62 16.90
CA PRO A 260 -7.90 33.82 16.90
C PRO A 260 -8.42 33.90 15.47
N ALA A 261 -8.62 32.74 14.84
CA ALA A 261 -9.51 32.71 13.69
C ALA A 261 -10.83 33.33 14.19
N ASN A 262 -11.12 34.54 13.70
CA ASN A 262 -12.19 35.48 14.11
C ASN A 262 -11.77 36.67 15.00
N ASP A 263 -10.78 37.45 14.55
CA ASP A 263 -10.61 38.82 15.03
C ASP A 263 -11.67 39.75 14.40
N LYS A 264 -12.91 39.61 14.90
CA LYS A 264 -13.93 40.69 14.92
C LYS A 264 -15.09 40.41 15.88
N LEU A 265 -15.00 39.47 16.82
CA LEU A 265 -16.00 39.29 17.87
C LEU A 265 -15.45 38.28 18.89
N GLU A 266 -14.71 38.71 19.92
CA GLU A 266 -14.55 37.94 21.19
C GLU A 266 -13.59 38.66 22.16
N LYS A 267 -14.04 39.78 22.74
CA LYS A 267 -13.35 40.43 23.88
C LYS A 267 -13.59 39.73 25.23
N ASN A 268 -14.27 38.58 25.25
CA ASN A 268 -14.78 37.93 26.46
C ASN A 268 -14.44 36.43 26.55
N LYS A 269 -13.38 35.93 25.88
CA LYS A 269 -12.91 34.57 26.16
C LYS A 269 -12.04 34.56 27.42
N PRO A 270 -12.31 33.66 28.40
CA PRO A 270 -11.46 33.50 29.56
C PRO A 270 -10.03 33.16 29.11
N PRO A 271 -9.00 33.55 29.89
CA PRO A 271 -7.62 33.20 29.57
C PRO A 271 -7.50 31.69 29.33
N VAL A 272 -6.75 31.31 28.31
CA VAL A 272 -6.35 29.92 28.08
C VAL A 272 -5.64 29.45 29.35
N PRO A 273 -6.09 28.39 30.05
CA PRO A 273 -5.46 27.92 31.29
C PRO A 273 -4.05 27.35 31.12
N PHE A 274 -3.56 27.31 29.88
CA PHE A 274 -2.38 26.60 29.44
C PHE A 274 -1.47 27.54 28.64
N GLU A 275 -0.26 27.78 29.13
CA GLU A 275 0.69 28.75 28.56
C GLU A 275 1.73 28.08 27.67
N ILE A 276 2.13 28.73 26.57
CA ILE A 276 3.14 28.24 25.61
C ILE A 276 4.47 27.90 26.30
N ASN A 277 4.82 28.62 27.37
CA ASN A 277 6.06 28.42 28.12
C ASN A 277 6.13 27.09 28.88
N GLN A 278 5.00 26.40 29.07
CA GLN A 278 4.94 25.09 29.73
C GLN A 278 5.27 23.93 28.77
N LEU A 279 5.27 24.16 27.46
CA LEU A 279 5.63 23.14 26.48
C LEU A 279 7.14 22.86 26.51
N PRO A 280 7.57 21.58 26.59
CA PRO A 280 8.98 21.23 26.55
C PRO A 280 9.60 21.58 25.20
N ASP A 281 10.90 21.84 25.22
CA ASP A 281 11.74 22.01 24.04
C ASP A 281 12.35 20.67 23.64
N LEU A 282 12.59 20.46 22.35
CA LEU A 282 13.39 19.34 21.89
C LEU A 282 14.86 19.64 22.18
N ILE A 283 15.60 18.67 22.71
CA ILE A 283 17.01 18.84 23.04
C ILE A 283 17.85 18.48 21.82
N GLY A 284 18.70 19.41 21.37
CA GLY A 284 19.64 19.19 20.28
C GLY A 284 20.56 20.39 20.06
N ASN A 285 21.53 20.22 19.16
CA ASN A 285 22.50 21.26 18.85
C ASN A 285 21.95 22.17 17.75
N ASN A 286 22.02 23.49 17.94
CA ASN A 286 21.65 24.51 16.94
C ASN A 286 20.22 24.35 16.37
N LEU A 287 19.27 23.91 17.21
CA LEU A 287 17.86 23.79 16.81
C LEU A 287 17.18 25.16 16.81
N GLU A 288 16.57 25.52 15.68
CA GLU A 288 15.59 26.61 15.63
C GLU A 288 14.20 26.02 15.90
N GLN A 289 13.53 26.43 16.98
CA GLN A 289 12.22 25.89 17.35
C GLN A 289 11.17 26.97 17.63
N VAL A 290 9.96 26.74 17.13
CA VAL A 290 8.78 27.60 17.36
C VAL A 290 7.64 26.74 17.89
N LYS A 291 7.00 27.19 18.96
CA LYS A 291 5.91 26.49 19.66
C LYS A 291 4.60 27.25 19.51
N SER A 292 3.49 26.54 19.42
CA SER A 292 2.15 27.14 19.41
C SER A 292 1.10 26.20 19.99
N ILE A 293 0.00 26.77 20.48
CA ILE A 293 -1.12 26.04 21.08
C ILE A 293 -2.41 26.52 20.44
N LYS A 294 -3.30 25.58 20.16
CA LYS A 294 -4.69 25.82 19.75
C LYS A 294 -5.63 24.97 20.58
N ILE A 295 -6.77 25.52 20.99
CA ILE A 295 -7.88 24.73 21.56
C ILE A 295 -8.83 24.40 20.40
N LEU A 296 -9.12 23.12 20.20
CA LEU A 296 -9.88 22.64 19.03
C LEU A 296 -11.40 22.64 19.25
N ASP A 297 -11.87 22.53 20.50
CA ASP A 297 -13.31 22.53 20.84
C ASP A 297 -13.65 23.56 21.91
N ASN A 298 -14.73 24.32 21.68
CA ASN A 298 -15.30 25.25 22.68
C ASN A 298 -16.30 24.55 23.61
N ASP A 299 -16.75 23.33 23.27
CA ASP A 299 -17.58 22.47 24.11
C ASP A 299 -16.73 21.44 24.88
N ALA A 300 -17.25 20.94 26.01
CA ALA A 300 -16.50 20.01 26.85
C ALA A 300 -16.50 18.58 26.26
N PRO A 301 -15.36 17.85 26.29
CA PRO A 301 -14.08 18.24 26.87
C PRO A 301 -13.18 19.03 25.91
N LYS A 302 -12.58 20.12 26.40
CA LYS A 302 -11.62 20.93 25.64
C LYS A 302 -10.38 20.10 25.27
N ILE A 303 -10.09 20.02 23.98
CA ILE A 303 -8.89 19.38 23.42
C ILE A 303 -7.83 20.45 23.14
N ILE A 304 -6.64 20.24 23.68
CA ILE A 304 -5.44 21.04 23.43
C ILE A 304 -4.67 20.42 22.27
N SER A 305 -4.35 21.23 21.27
CA SER A 305 -3.43 20.90 20.18
C SER A 305 -2.16 21.75 20.33
N ALA A 306 -1.07 21.11 20.76
CA ALA A 306 0.25 21.72 20.87
C ALA A 306 1.09 21.39 19.64
N ASN A 307 1.81 22.38 19.10
CA ASN A 307 2.56 22.24 17.87
C ASN A 307 3.98 22.79 18.03
N TRP A 308 4.96 22.06 17.50
CA TRP A 308 6.35 22.49 17.36
C TRP A 308 6.73 22.48 15.89
N LYS A 309 7.48 23.51 15.49
CA LYS A 309 8.18 23.55 14.21
C LYS A 309 9.65 23.69 14.54
N ILE A 310 10.44 22.70 14.14
CA ILE A 310 11.86 22.61 14.48
C ILE A 310 12.64 22.50 13.17
N LYS A 311 13.75 23.24 13.07
CA LYS A 311 14.65 23.22 11.94
C LYS A 311 16.08 23.00 12.42
N GLN A 312 16.80 22.16 11.69
CA GLN A 312 18.25 22.00 11.78
C GLN A 312 18.80 21.85 10.35
N ASP A 313 19.50 22.88 9.87
CA ASP A 313 20.00 22.95 8.48
C ASP A 313 18.87 22.74 7.44
N ASP A 314 19.03 21.74 6.55
CA ASP A 314 18.08 21.40 5.47
C ASP A 314 16.97 20.43 5.96
N TRP A 315 16.98 20.06 7.24
CA TRP A 315 16.00 19.16 7.86
C TRP A 315 14.99 19.90 8.72
N HIS A 316 13.77 19.37 8.72
CA HIS A 316 12.64 19.93 9.43
C HIS A 316 11.88 18.85 10.20
N ILE A 317 11.40 19.20 11.39
CA ILE A 317 10.47 18.39 12.17
C ILE A 317 9.23 19.23 12.51
N LEU A 318 8.05 18.72 12.17
CA LEU A 318 6.78 19.22 12.70
C LEU A 318 6.31 18.24 13.75
N ILE A 319 5.98 18.75 14.93
CA ILE A 319 5.43 17.93 16.00
C ILE A 319 4.04 18.44 16.29
N ASN A 320 3.06 17.55 16.36
CA ASN A 320 1.69 17.86 16.78
C ASN A 320 1.30 16.91 17.91
N ALA A 321 0.87 17.46 19.05
CA ALA A 321 0.36 16.70 20.17
C ALA A 321 -1.09 17.10 20.47
N GLU A 322 -1.94 16.12 20.71
CA GLU A 322 -3.36 16.29 21.04
C GLU A 322 -3.68 15.58 22.34
N PHE A 323 -4.26 16.31 23.29
CA PHE A 323 -4.64 15.79 24.61
C PHE A 323 -5.78 16.62 25.23
N SER A 324 -6.51 16.03 26.18
CA SER A 324 -7.55 16.75 26.92
C SER A 324 -6.92 17.76 27.87
N GLU A 325 -7.54 18.93 28.04
CA GLU A 325 -7.15 19.92 29.04
C GLU A 325 -7.06 19.31 30.46
N SER A 326 -7.97 18.39 30.80
CA SER A 326 -7.98 17.69 32.09
C SER A 326 -6.76 16.80 32.34
N ASP A 327 -6.08 16.34 31.28
CA ASP A 327 -4.94 15.43 31.35
C ASP A 327 -3.59 16.17 31.25
N SER A 328 -3.61 17.50 31.04
CA SER A 328 -2.43 18.32 30.72
C SER A 328 -1.24 18.15 31.68
N PRO A 329 -1.39 18.17 33.02
CA PRO A 329 -0.24 18.08 33.92
C PRO A 329 0.53 16.76 33.77
N LEU A 330 -0.18 15.66 33.57
CA LEU A 330 0.41 14.34 33.38
C LEU A 330 1.06 14.24 31.99
N VAL A 331 0.34 14.70 30.95
CA VAL A 331 0.83 14.69 29.57
C VAL A 331 2.07 15.55 29.40
N LEU A 332 2.14 16.75 29.99
CA LEU A 332 3.32 17.62 29.94
C LEU A 332 4.56 16.98 30.56
N LYS A 333 4.40 16.31 31.71
CA LYS A 333 5.49 15.57 32.34
C LYS A 333 5.95 14.43 31.43
N ALA A 334 5.01 13.69 30.85
CA ALA A 334 5.31 12.59 29.94
C ALA A 334 6.00 13.07 28.65
N LEU A 335 5.55 14.20 28.08
CA LEU A 335 6.15 14.85 26.92
C LEU A 335 7.59 15.31 27.20
N THR A 336 7.84 15.87 28.39
CA THR A 336 9.20 16.25 28.81
C THR A 336 10.12 15.02 28.84
N GLY A 337 9.62 13.91 29.40
CA GLY A 337 10.34 12.63 29.37
C GLY A 337 10.61 12.13 27.94
N LEU A 338 9.60 12.14 27.08
CA LEU A 338 9.74 11.73 25.68
C LEU A 338 10.78 12.57 24.93
N PHE A 339 10.71 13.90 25.02
CA PHE A 339 11.63 14.80 24.32
C PHE A 339 13.06 14.69 24.82
N SER A 340 13.25 14.40 26.12
CA SER A 340 14.59 14.18 26.69
C SER A 340 15.28 12.91 26.18
N GLU A 341 14.48 11.94 25.71
CA GLU A 341 14.99 10.67 25.17
C GLU A 341 15.20 10.71 23.66
N ILE A 342 14.63 11.68 22.94
CA ILE A 342 14.86 11.87 21.51
C ILE A 342 16.22 12.56 21.33
N LYS A 343 17.05 12.00 20.44
CA LYS A 343 18.38 12.56 20.16
C LYS A 343 18.47 12.99 18.71
N TRP A 344 18.80 14.26 18.50
CA TRP A 344 19.08 14.82 17.18
C TRP A 344 20.28 15.75 17.26
N ASN A 345 21.47 15.15 17.15
CA ASN A 345 22.73 15.87 17.38
C ASN A 345 23.30 16.47 16.08
N THR A 346 22.91 15.92 14.95
CA THR A 346 23.49 16.16 13.61
C THR A 346 22.38 16.10 12.56
N ALA A 347 22.52 16.89 11.51
CA ALA A 347 21.59 16.95 10.39
C ALA A 347 22.40 16.92 9.08
N PRO A 348 22.72 15.74 8.53
CA PRO A 348 23.60 15.63 7.38
C PRO A 348 22.91 16.13 6.11
N LYS A 349 23.69 16.70 5.18
CA LYS A 349 23.22 16.95 3.82
C LYS A 349 23.07 15.65 3.06
N LEU A 350 22.00 15.54 2.28
CA LEU A 350 21.71 14.34 1.49
C LEU A 350 22.26 14.39 0.06
N TYR A 351 22.89 15.48 -0.38
CA TYR A 351 23.48 15.60 -1.72
C TYR A 351 24.95 16.03 -1.62
N HIS A 352 25.76 15.59 -2.59
CA HIS A 352 27.19 15.90 -2.66
C HIS A 352 27.46 17.00 -3.69
N GLN A 353 27.16 16.75 -4.97
CA GLN A 353 27.43 17.66 -6.09
C GLN A 353 26.15 18.20 -6.71
N HIS A 354 25.14 17.35 -6.85
CA HIS A 354 23.87 17.70 -7.48
C HIS A 354 22.69 17.33 -6.58
N THR A 355 21.73 18.24 -6.48
CA THR A 355 20.44 17.96 -5.84
C THR A 355 19.70 16.88 -6.61
N MET A 356 18.97 16.01 -5.92
CA MET A 356 18.16 14.98 -6.59
C MET A 356 17.10 15.64 -7.48
N LYS A 357 16.56 16.78 -7.02
CA LYS A 357 15.63 17.59 -7.80
C LYS A 357 16.19 18.02 -9.16
N SER A 358 17.45 18.45 -9.21
CA SER A 358 18.11 18.86 -10.45
C SER A 358 18.29 17.69 -11.44
N ILE A 359 18.62 16.51 -10.92
CA ILE A 359 18.75 15.28 -11.71
C ILE A 359 17.38 14.88 -12.27
N ASP A 360 16.35 14.92 -11.44
CA ASP A 360 14.97 14.57 -11.82
C ASP A 360 14.40 15.54 -12.85
N ASP A 361 14.61 16.84 -12.68
CA ASP A 361 14.21 17.83 -13.69
C ASP A 361 14.89 17.57 -15.03
N SER A 362 16.19 17.24 -15.01
CA SER A 362 16.94 16.90 -16.21
C SER A 362 16.38 15.65 -16.89
N LEU A 363 16.03 14.60 -16.13
CA LEU A 363 15.40 13.39 -16.66
C LEU A 363 14.02 13.66 -17.24
N ASN A 364 13.20 14.47 -16.56
CA ASN A 364 11.85 14.81 -17.01
C ASN A 364 11.84 15.51 -18.38
N THR A 365 12.88 16.31 -18.70
CA THR A 365 13.01 16.93 -20.02
C THR A 365 13.20 15.95 -21.19
N LEU A 366 13.57 14.70 -20.91
CA LEU A 366 13.79 13.69 -21.94
C LEU A 366 12.49 13.07 -22.45
N TYR A 367 11.38 13.17 -21.69
CA TYR A 367 10.08 12.56 -21.99
C TYR A 367 10.19 11.07 -22.36
N LEU A 368 10.71 10.28 -21.42
CA LEU A 368 11.03 8.88 -21.64
C LEU A 368 9.76 8.02 -21.73
N SER A 369 9.69 7.18 -22.76
CA SER A 369 8.58 6.27 -23.07
C SER A 369 9.10 5.05 -23.83
N LYS A 370 8.26 4.03 -24.02
CA LYS A 370 8.58 2.84 -24.84
C LYS A 370 8.96 3.18 -26.29
N THR A 371 8.48 4.31 -26.83
CA THR A 371 8.74 4.77 -28.21
C THR A 371 9.88 5.78 -28.30
N THR A 372 10.56 6.05 -27.19
CA THR A 372 11.64 7.03 -27.13
C THR A 372 12.89 6.55 -27.87
N SER A 373 13.52 7.45 -28.64
CA SER A 373 14.76 7.17 -29.36
C SER A 373 15.89 6.67 -28.46
N SER A 374 16.72 5.76 -28.96
CA SER A 374 17.91 5.23 -28.27
C SER A 374 18.83 6.33 -27.69
N ASP A 375 19.04 7.44 -28.39
CA ASP A 375 19.90 8.55 -27.91
C ASP A 375 19.40 9.20 -26.60
N LYS A 376 18.07 9.29 -26.43
CA LYS A 376 17.46 9.83 -25.21
C LYS A 376 17.63 8.86 -24.05
N TRP A 377 17.47 7.55 -24.29
CA TRP A 377 17.75 6.51 -23.29
C TRP A 377 19.23 6.49 -22.87
N LYS A 378 20.15 6.71 -23.81
CA LYS A 378 21.57 6.83 -23.52
C LYS A 378 21.87 8.04 -22.62
N ARG A 379 21.28 9.20 -22.91
CA ARG A 379 21.38 10.40 -22.04
C ARG A 379 20.76 10.15 -20.66
N ALA A 380 19.61 9.48 -20.62
CA ALA A 380 18.94 9.12 -19.37
C ALA A 380 19.80 8.19 -18.51
N SER A 381 20.42 7.17 -19.11
CA SER A 381 21.35 6.27 -18.42
C SER A 381 22.56 7.02 -17.85
N HIS A 382 23.10 8.00 -18.57
CA HIS A 382 24.17 8.85 -18.05
C HIS A 382 23.74 9.71 -16.84
N LEU A 383 22.53 10.28 -16.90
CA LEU A 383 21.94 10.99 -15.76
C LEU A 383 21.65 10.04 -14.59
N ALA A 384 21.13 8.84 -14.85
CA ALA A 384 20.82 7.83 -13.84
C ALA A 384 22.09 7.35 -13.11
N LYS A 385 23.22 7.21 -13.80
CA LYS A 385 24.51 6.89 -13.16
C LYS A 385 24.97 7.98 -12.19
N ARG A 386 24.71 9.25 -12.50
CA ARG A 386 24.93 10.36 -11.55
C ARG A 386 23.90 10.34 -10.42
N GLY A 387 22.65 10.05 -10.75
CA GLY A 387 21.56 9.84 -9.79
C GLY A 387 21.93 8.83 -8.72
N LEU A 388 22.45 7.66 -9.11
CA LEU A 388 22.88 6.62 -8.18
C LEU A 388 23.92 7.08 -7.16
N SER A 389 24.87 7.95 -7.55
CA SER A 389 25.86 8.48 -6.60
C SER A 389 25.28 9.50 -5.61
N GLU A 390 24.12 10.06 -5.91
CA GLU A 390 23.39 10.99 -5.06
C GLU A 390 22.19 10.33 -4.37
N SER A 391 21.88 9.07 -4.69
CA SER A 391 20.73 8.35 -4.13
C SER A 391 20.94 8.04 -2.65
N VAL A 392 19.87 8.21 -1.88
CA VAL A 392 19.81 7.81 -0.48
C VAL A 392 18.55 7.01 -0.18
N PHE A 393 17.48 7.18 -0.97
CA PHE A 393 16.22 6.43 -0.80
C PHE A 393 16.11 5.22 -1.74
N PRO A 394 15.52 4.09 -1.30
CA PRO A 394 15.32 2.91 -2.15
C PRO A 394 14.63 3.19 -3.48
N VAL A 395 13.66 4.11 -3.52
CA VAL A 395 12.94 4.46 -4.76
C VAL A 395 13.83 5.20 -5.77
N GLU A 396 14.80 5.98 -5.30
CA GLU A 396 15.77 6.65 -6.16
C GLU A 396 16.70 5.61 -6.80
N TYR A 397 17.22 4.68 -5.99
CA TYR A 397 18.01 3.55 -6.47
C TYR A 397 17.23 2.68 -7.47
N GLU A 398 15.99 2.33 -7.14
CA GLU A 398 15.09 1.54 -8.01
C GLU A 398 14.90 2.25 -9.36
N LYS A 399 14.51 3.53 -9.34
CA LYS A 399 14.32 4.37 -10.53
C LYS A 399 15.56 4.39 -11.43
N PHE A 400 16.74 4.64 -10.87
CA PHE A 400 17.96 4.76 -11.66
C PHE A 400 18.45 3.41 -12.19
N HIS A 401 18.32 2.34 -11.41
CA HIS A 401 18.57 0.99 -11.90
C HIS A 401 17.62 0.60 -13.03
N ASN A 402 16.34 0.98 -12.95
CA ASN A 402 15.38 0.78 -14.05
C ASN A 402 15.80 1.50 -15.34
N ILE A 403 16.18 2.78 -15.25
CA ILE A 403 16.62 3.55 -16.43
C ILE A 403 17.87 2.94 -17.06
N ILE A 404 18.86 2.54 -16.25
CA ILE A 404 20.08 1.90 -16.72
C ILE A 404 19.75 0.56 -17.38
N GLY A 405 18.94 -0.27 -16.72
CA GLY A 405 18.54 -1.59 -17.22
C GLY A 405 17.79 -1.52 -18.55
N ILE A 406 16.83 -0.60 -18.69
CA ILE A 406 16.10 -0.39 -19.95
C ILE A 406 17.06 0.07 -21.05
N ASN A 407 17.95 1.03 -20.76
CA ASN A 407 18.96 1.45 -21.73
C ASN A 407 19.82 0.27 -22.20
N ASP A 408 20.34 -0.53 -21.27
CA ASP A 408 21.22 -1.65 -21.59
C ASP A 408 20.48 -2.73 -22.37
N TYR A 409 19.22 -3.02 -22.02
CA TYR A 409 18.35 -3.91 -22.77
C TYR A 409 18.14 -3.45 -24.21
N LEU A 410 17.82 -2.16 -24.42
CA LEU A 410 17.61 -1.57 -25.75
C LEU A 410 18.86 -1.61 -26.64
N HIS A 411 20.06 -1.71 -26.04
CA HIS A 411 21.33 -1.82 -26.77
C HIS A 411 21.84 -3.27 -26.87
N GLY A 412 21.05 -4.26 -26.41
CA GLY A 412 21.41 -5.68 -26.47
C GLY A 412 22.40 -6.14 -25.39
N ASN A 413 22.68 -5.29 -24.39
CA ASN A 413 23.54 -5.62 -23.25
C ASN A 413 22.72 -6.36 -22.17
N PHE A 414 22.23 -7.56 -22.51
CA PHE A 414 21.24 -8.27 -21.68
C PHE A 414 21.76 -8.67 -20.29
N ALA A 415 23.06 -8.94 -20.16
CA ALA A 415 23.68 -9.28 -18.87
C ALA A 415 23.65 -8.10 -17.89
N ASP A 416 24.07 -6.92 -18.35
CA ASP A 416 24.06 -5.68 -17.55
C ASP A 416 22.63 -5.24 -17.24
N ALA A 417 21.73 -5.36 -18.23
CA ALA A 417 20.31 -5.09 -18.03
C ALA A 417 19.70 -5.97 -16.93
N TRP A 418 19.97 -7.28 -16.99
CA TRP A 418 19.52 -8.23 -15.99
C TRP A 418 20.03 -7.88 -14.59
N GLU A 419 21.32 -7.57 -14.45
CA GLU A 419 21.89 -7.17 -13.15
C GLU A 419 21.23 -5.90 -12.59
N ALA A 420 21.02 -4.89 -13.45
CA ALA A 420 20.34 -3.66 -13.05
C ALA A 420 18.89 -3.92 -12.61
N PHE A 421 18.14 -4.74 -13.35
CA PHE A 421 16.77 -5.10 -12.95
C PHE A 421 16.73 -5.92 -11.66
N GLN A 422 17.68 -6.81 -11.40
CA GLN A 422 17.76 -7.52 -10.13
C GLN A 422 17.95 -6.56 -8.94
N LYS A 423 18.84 -5.57 -9.08
CA LYS A 423 19.04 -4.52 -8.05
C LYS A 423 17.75 -3.74 -7.83
N SER A 424 17.10 -3.30 -8.89
CA SER A 424 15.81 -2.61 -8.83
C SER A 424 14.73 -3.42 -8.13
N MET A 425 14.46 -4.65 -8.59
CA MET A 425 13.43 -5.52 -8.01
C MET A 425 13.68 -5.86 -6.54
N SER A 426 14.94 -5.91 -6.10
CA SER A 426 15.29 -6.14 -4.69
C SER A 426 14.86 -4.99 -3.75
N LEU A 427 14.71 -3.78 -4.31
CA LEU A 427 14.35 -2.58 -3.56
C LEU A 427 12.82 -2.37 -3.48
N HIS A 428 12.07 -2.98 -4.39
CA HIS A 428 10.63 -2.77 -4.56
C HIS A 428 9.80 -2.98 -3.27
N VAL A 429 10.22 -3.91 -2.40
CA VAL A 429 9.59 -4.17 -1.09
C VAL A 429 9.60 -2.95 -0.15
N TYR A 430 10.43 -1.96 -0.43
CA TYR A 430 10.58 -0.73 0.36
C TYR A 430 9.96 0.50 -0.31
N THR A 431 9.48 0.41 -1.55
CA THR A 431 9.10 1.58 -2.35
C THR A 431 7.60 1.75 -2.53
N ASN A 432 6.82 0.66 -2.42
CA ASN A 432 5.36 0.64 -2.62
C ASN A 432 4.96 1.37 -3.91
N SER A 433 5.49 0.86 -5.03
CA SER A 433 5.44 1.54 -6.33
C SER A 433 4.05 1.64 -6.95
N GLU A 434 3.01 1.03 -6.35
CA GLU A 434 1.63 1.16 -6.84
C GLU A 434 1.08 2.59 -6.73
N LEU A 435 1.67 3.41 -5.84
CA LEU A 435 1.27 4.80 -5.58
C LEU A 435 2.28 5.85 -6.09
N ASN A 436 3.43 5.43 -6.62
CA ASN A 436 4.50 6.36 -7.00
C ASN A 436 4.54 6.58 -8.51
N GLU A 437 4.80 7.83 -8.92
CA GLU A 437 5.06 8.27 -10.30
C GLU A 437 6.37 7.71 -10.91
N GLY A 438 6.84 6.55 -10.43
CA GLY A 438 7.99 5.83 -10.96
C GLY A 438 7.66 5.05 -12.23
N TYR A 439 8.69 4.52 -12.90
CA TYR A 439 8.48 3.58 -14.00
C TYR A 439 7.68 2.38 -13.51
N ASP A 440 6.56 2.12 -14.17
CA ASP A 440 5.63 1.02 -13.89
C ASP A 440 6.38 -0.29 -13.58
N TYR A 441 6.30 -0.74 -12.33
CA TYR A 441 6.96 -1.97 -11.87
C TYR A 441 6.54 -3.18 -12.70
N GLN A 442 5.30 -3.20 -13.21
CA GLN A 442 4.84 -4.24 -14.11
C GLN A 442 5.69 -4.25 -15.39
N ALA A 443 5.93 -3.09 -16.00
CA ALA A 443 6.80 -2.99 -17.17
C ALA A 443 8.23 -3.46 -16.88
N ILE A 444 8.77 -3.20 -15.69
CA ILE A 444 10.11 -3.66 -15.28
C ILE A 444 10.18 -5.18 -15.20
N LEU A 445 9.16 -5.85 -14.66
CA LEU A 445 9.08 -7.32 -14.65
C LEU A 445 9.14 -7.89 -16.07
N ALA A 446 8.45 -7.26 -17.02
CA ALA A 446 8.44 -7.68 -18.41
C ALA A 446 9.82 -7.50 -19.09
N TYR A 447 10.51 -6.38 -18.85
CA TYR A 447 11.89 -6.18 -19.34
C TYR A 447 12.87 -7.17 -18.72
N ALA A 448 12.78 -7.41 -17.41
CA ALA A 448 13.62 -8.36 -16.70
C ALA A 448 13.41 -9.79 -17.20
N ALA A 449 12.15 -10.19 -17.46
CA ALA A 449 11.83 -11.49 -18.04
C ALA A 449 12.50 -11.68 -19.41
N GLN A 450 12.39 -10.68 -20.29
CA GLN A 450 13.02 -10.73 -21.61
C GLN A 450 14.56 -10.77 -21.52
N ALA A 451 15.17 -9.97 -20.64
CA ALA A 451 16.61 -10.02 -20.41
C ALA A 451 17.06 -11.41 -19.92
N ALA A 452 16.34 -12.01 -18.96
CA ALA A 452 16.57 -13.37 -18.48
C ALA A 452 16.47 -14.40 -19.62
N ARG A 453 15.43 -14.29 -20.47
CA ARG A 453 15.25 -15.17 -21.63
C ARG A 453 16.43 -15.10 -22.59
N HIS A 454 16.92 -13.90 -22.92
CA HIS A 454 18.08 -13.71 -23.79
C HIS A 454 19.38 -14.31 -23.21
N LEU A 455 19.46 -14.44 -21.88
CA LEU A 455 20.58 -15.08 -21.18
C LEU A 455 20.40 -16.60 -20.99
N GLY A 456 19.31 -17.19 -21.51
CA GLY A 456 19.01 -18.62 -21.32
C GLY A 456 18.45 -18.98 -19.94
N LYS A 457 18.07 -17.98 -19.12
CA LYS A 457 17.48 -18.13 -17.79
C LYS A 457 15.97 -18.33 -17.89
N VAL A 458 15.56 -19.48 -18.42
CA VAL A 458 14.16 -19.75 -18.80
C VAL A 458 13.23 -19.76 -17.58
N GLN A 459 13.66 -20.34 -16.46
CA GLN A 459 12.83 -20.43 -15.25
C GLN A 459 12.57 -19.04 -14.65
N GLU A 460 13.62 -18.24 -14.48
CA GLU A 460 13.50 -16.88 -13.95
C GLU A 460 12.67 -15.98 -14.89
N SER A 461 12.85 -16.12 -16.21
CA SER A 461 12.01 -15.44 -17.19
C SER A 461 10.54 -15.80 -17.02
N SER A 462 10.24 -17.08 -16.82
CA SER A 462 8.87 -17.59 -16.67
C SER A 462 8.22 -17.08 -15.37
N GLU A 463 8.95 -17.09 -14.26
CA GLU A 463 8.47 -16.57 -12.97
C GLU A 463 8.16 -15.08 -13.05
N LEU A 464 9.03 -14.29 -13.67
CA LEU A 464 8.86 -12.85 -13.81
C LEU A 464 7.69 -12.49 -14.72
N ILE A 465 7.55 -13.15 -15.87
CA ILE A 465 6.42 -12.88 -16.77
C ILE A 465 5.09 -13.32 -16.15
N SER A 466 5.08 -14.44 -15.42
CA SER A 466 3.89 -14.87 -14.68
C SER A 466 3.48 -13.84 -13.64
N ARG A 467 4.45 -13.26 -12.93
CA ARG A 467 4.19 -12.18 -11.96
C ARG A 467 3.67 -10.92 -12.63
N TYR A 468 4.26 -10.52 -13.76
CA TYR A 468 3.78 -9.39 -14.58
C TYR A 468 2.31 -9.55 -14.95
N ILE A 469 1.94 -10.70 -15.51
CA ILE A 469 0.57 -11.00 -15.95
C ILE A 469 -0.42 -10.98 -14.77
N ARG A 470 -0.05 -11.58 -13.64
CA ARG A 470 -0.90 -11.59 -12.43
C ARG A 470 -1.14 -10.19 -11.88
N LEU A 471 -0.11 -9.34 -11.85
CA LEU A 471 -0.23 -7.96 -11.36
C LEU A 471 -1.06 -7.07 -12.30
N LYS A 472 -0.98 -7.31 -13.61
CA LYS A 472 -1.82 -6.64 -14.61
C LYS A 472 -3.32 -6.93 -14.44
N GLN A 473 -3.68 -8.09 -13.87
CA GLN A 473 -5.08 -8.56 -13.73
C GLN A 473 -5.85 -8.61 -15.06
N GLU A 474 -5.13 -8.74 -16.18
CA GLU A 474 -5.72 -8.76 -17.53
C GLU A 474 -6.21 -10.17 -17.93
N ILE A 475 -5.82 -11.21 -17.19
CA ILE A 475 -6.35 -12.57 -17.38
C ILE A 475 -7.54 -12.74 -16.45
N LYS A 476 -8.71 -12.46 -17.00
CA LYS A 476 -9.98 -12.51 -16.28
C LYS A 476 -10.67 -13.85 -16.53
N ASP A 477 -11.46 -14.28 -15.55
CA ASP A 477 -12.51 -15.32 -15.71
C ASP A 477 -12.14 -16.79 -15.50
N GLY A 478 -10.98 -17.14 -14.91
CA GLY A 478 -10.68 -18.52 -14.48
C GLY A 478 -10.62 -19.57 -15.62
N ASN A 479 -10.82 -19.13 -16.87
CA ASN A 479 -10.72 -19.93 -18.09
C ASN A 479 -9.28 -20.28 -18.44
N TRP A 480 -8.32 -19.56 -17.86
CA TRP A 480 -6.90 -19.75 -18.11
C TRP A 480 -6.14 -19.93 -16.80
N ILE A 481 -5.21 -20.87 -16.79
CA ILE A 481 -4.30 -21.18 -15.68
C ILE A 481 -2.89 -20.86 -16.15
N ILE A 482 -2.20 -19.98 -15.42
CA ILE A 482 -0.78 -19.66 -15.68
C ILE A 482 0.08 -20.73 -15.02
N ASP A 483 0.81 -21.48 -15.85
CA ASP A 483 1.81 -22.45 -15.44
C ASP A 483 3.22 -21.87 -15.64
N SER A 484 3.72 -21.25 -14.56
CA SER A 484 5.05 -20.66 -14.53
C SER A 484 6.17 -21.71 -14.54
N LEU A 485 5.91 -22.97 -14.17
CA LEU A 485 6.94 -24.01 -14.18
C LEU A 485 7.25 -24.44 -15.62
N HIS A 486 6.24 -24.46 -16.47
CA HIS A 486 6.37 -24.87 -17.87
C HIS A 486 6.39 -23.69 -18.86
N ASN A 487 6.42 -22.44 -18.37
CA ASN A 487 6.42 -21.21 -19.17
C ASN A 487 5.23 -21.14 -20.16
N GLN A 488 4.06 -21.55 -19.69
CA GLN A 488 2.86 -21.63 -20.52
C GLN A 488 1.61 -21.17 -19.77
N ILE A 489 0.58 -20.86 -20.53
CA ILE A 489 -0.78 -20.64 -20.08
C ILE A 489 -1.66 -21.72 -20.70
N GLU A 490 -2.54 -22.29 -19.89
CA GLU A 490 -3.40 -23.40 -20.26
C GLU A 490 -4.86 -23.04 -20.07
N GLU A 491 -5.70 -23.42 -21.03
CA GLU A 491 -7.14 -23.32 -20.86
C GLU A 491 -7.58 -24.32 -19.78
N ASN A 492 -8.43 -23.88 -18.85
CA ASN A 492 -8.90 -24.63 -17.69
C ASN A 492 -9.94 -25.71 -18.08
N THR A 493 -9.54 -26.65 -18.93
CA THR A 493 -10.31 -27.81 -19.36
C THR A 493 -9.40 -29.02 -19.55
N ALA A 494 -9.96 -30.24 -19.47
CA ALA A 494 -9.19 -31.49 -19.51
C ALA A 494 -8.33 -31.70 -20.78
N ASN A 495 -8.59 -30.97 -21.86
CA ASN A 495 -7.80 -30.99 -23.10
C ASN A 495 -7.61 -29.56 -23.63
N GLY A 496 -7.40 -28.61 -22.71
CA GLY A 496 -7.31 -27.19 -23.01
C GLY A 496 -6.17 -26.82 -23.94
N LEU A 497 -6.32 -25.68 -24.61
CA LEU A 497 -5.25 -25.09 -25.41
C LEU A 497 -4.10 -24.61 -24.53
N ILE A 498 -2.86 -24.84 -24.99
CA ILE A 498 -1.64 -24.43 -24.30
C ILE A 498 -0.91 -23.38 -25.14
N PHE A 499 -0.52 -22.26 -24.54
CA PHE A 499 0.26 -21.21 -25.21
C PHE A 499 1.48 -20.81 -24.38
N PRO A 500 2.62 -20.46 -25.00
CA PRO A 500 3.77 -19.97 -24.25
C PRO A 500 3.47 -18.60 -23.65
N LEU A 501 4.06 -18.25 -22.50
CA LEU A 501 3.90 -16.90 -21.91
C LEU A 501 4.66 -15.82 -22.69
N ILE A 502 5.68 -16.22 -23.47
CA ILE A 502 6.51 -15.32 -24.28
C ILE A 502 6.75 -15.97 -25.65
N ILE A 503 6.59 -15.20 -26.73
CA ILE A 503 6.91 -15.61 -28.11
C ILE A 503 7.95 -14.65 -28.68
N ASN A 504 9.18 -15.10 -28.90
CA ASN A 504 10.30 -14.22 -29.31
C ASN A 504 10.38 -12.99 -28.38
N GLU A 505 10.33 -11.76 -28.93
CA GLU A 505 10.30 -10.49 -28.19
C GLU A 505 8.91 -10.04 -27.70
N PHE A 506 7.87 -10.88 -27.78
CA PHE A 506 6.50 -10.55 -27.40
C PHE A 506 6.08 -11.26 -26.12
N ASN A 507 5.54 -10.50 -25.18
CA ASN A 507 5.05 -10.95 -23.88
C ASN A 507 3.53 -11.10 -23.90
N LEU A 508 2.99 -12.18 -23.33
CA LEU A 508 1.54 -12.29 -23.13
C LEU A 508 1.09 -11.13 -22.22
N GLU A 509 0.11 -10.37 -22.69
CA GLU A 509 -0.44 -9.21 -21.98
C GLU A 509 -1.89 -9.42 -21.57
N ASN A 510 -2.70 -10.10 -22.40
CA ASN A 510 -4.10 -10.40 -22.11
C ASN A 510 -4.46 -11.79 -22.67
N ALA A 511 -5.29 -12.53 -21.94
CA ALA A 511 -5.95 -13.75 -22.38
C ALA A 511 -7.43 -13.73 -21.98
N GLU A 512 -8.30 -13.59 -22.99
CA GLU A 512 -9.75 -13.70 -22.86
C GLU A 512 -10.24 -15.07 -23.35
N VAL A 513 -11.55 -15.33 -23.29
CA VAL A 513 -12.16 -16.61 -23.69
C VAL A 513 -11.75 -17.04 -25.11
N ASN A 514 -11.71 -16.10 -26.06
CA ASN A 514 -11.53 -16.41 -27.48
C ASN A 514 -10.29 -15.77 -28.11
N TRP A 515 -9.45 -15.08 -27.35
CA TRP A 515 -8.25 -14.48 -27.91
C TRP A 515 -7.16 -14.20 -26.87
N LEU A 516 -5.91 -14.15 -27.34
CA LEU A 516 -4.74 -13.76 -26.56
C LEU A 516 -4.00 -12.63 -27.28
N ILE A 517 -3.52 -11.62 -26.56
CA ILE A 517 -2.64 -10.58 -27.08
C ILE A 517 -1.25 -10.72 -26.47
N TYR A 518 -0.25 -10.75 -27.35
CA TYR A 518 1.14 -10.57 -26.98
C TYR A 518 1.64 -9.23 -27.49
N SER A 519 2.33 -8.46 -26.66
CA SER A 519 2.88 -7.16 -27.04
C SER A 519 4.39 -7.13 -26.92
N SER A 520 5.04 -6.35 -27.79
CA SER A 520 6.47 -6.09 -27.69
C SER A 520 6.76 -4.93 -26.74
N LEU A 521 7.87 -5.03 -26.02
CA LEU A 521 8.38 -3.91 -25.20
C LEU A 521 9.10 -2.84 -26.02
N ASN A 522 9.58 -3.19 -27.22
CA ASN A 522 10.48 -2.35 -28.03
C ASN A 522 9.85 -1.85 -29.33
N ALA A 523 8.69 -2.40 -29.72
CA ALA A 523 8.00 -2.06 -30.96
C ALA A 523 6.53 -1.80 -30.68
N SER A 524 5.88 -0.96 -31.48
CA SER A 524 4.43 -0.78 -31.48
C SER A 524 3.66 -2.01 -32.03
N GLY A 525 4.31 -3.16 -32.09
CA GLY A 525 3.74 -4.40 -32.62
C GLY A 525 3.08 -5.23 -31.53
N PHE A 526 2.02 -5.94 -31.91
CA PHE A 526 1.40 -6.97 -31.10
C PHE A 526 1.12 -8.21 -31.97
N VAL A 527 0.99 -9.37 -31.34
CA VAL A 527 0.54 -10.62 -31.93
C VAL A 527 -0.79 -10.96 -31.28
N GLU A 528 -1.85 -11.06 -32.09
CA GLU A 528 -3.18 -11.44 -31.64
C GLU A 528 -3.47 -12.88 -32.07
N ILE A 529 -3.69 -13.75 -31.10
CA ILE A 529 -4.12 -15.13 -31.33
C ILE A 529 -5.64 -15.15 -31.17
N ARG A 530 -6.37 -15.54 -32.22
CA ARG A 530 -7.82 -15.75 -32.15
C ARG A 530 -8.14 -17.23 -32.12
N ILE A 531 -8.91 -17.64 -31.13
CA ILE A 531 -9.43 -18.98 -30.94
C ILE A 531 -10.85 -19.00 -31.50
N PHE A 532 -11.09 -19.85 -32.49
CA PHE A 532 -12.40 -19.97 -33.12
C PHE A 532 -13.10 -21.26 -32.66
N PRO A 533 -14.44 -21.23 -32.53
CA PRO A 533 -15.23 -22.42 -32.25
C PRO A 533 -14.98 -23.54 -33.27
N LYS A 534 -15.19 -24.79 -32.84
CA LYS A 534 -15.01 -26.01 -33.65
C LYS A 534 -15.81 -26.01 -34.94
N GLU A 535 -16.91 -25.27 -34.95
CA GLU A 535 -17.91 -25.24 -36.02
C GLU A 535 -17.54 -24.29 -37.17
N ILE A 536 -16.56 -23.39 -36.97
CA ILE A 536 -16.14 -22.42 -37.98
C ILE A 536 -14.99 -22.97 -38.81
N THR A 537 -15.21 -23.08 -40.13
CA THR A 537 -14.16 -23.48 -41.07
C THR A 537 -13.20 -22.34 -41.36
N LEU A 538 -11.94 -22.69 -41.67
CA LEU A 538 -10.91 -21.72 -42.09
C LEU A 538 -11.35 -20.87 -43.30
N GLN A 539 -12.11 -21.45 -44.23
CA GLN A 539 -12.68 -20.73 -45.36
C GLN A 539 -13.67 -19.65 -44.93
N GLN A 540 -14.55 -19.94 -43.96
CA GLN A 540 -15.49 -18.96 -43.41
C GLN A 540 -14.76 -17.81 -42.72
N ILE A 541 -13.68 -18.09 -41.97
CA ILE A 541 -12.87 -17.05 -41.31
C ILE A 541 -12.21 -16.15 -42.36
N ILE A 542 -11.60 -16.74 -43.41
CA ILE A 542 -10.97 -15.99 -44.49
C ILE A 542 -11.99 -15.12 -45.23
N LEU A 543 -13.20 -15.64 -45.49
CA LEU A 543 -14.28 -14.90 -46.14
C LEU A 543 -14.76 -13.74 -45.26
N GLN A 544 -14.98 -13.98 -43.97
CA GLN A 544 -15.38 -12.94 -43.02
C GLN A 544 -14.36 -11.79 -42.96
N HIS A 545 -13.06 -12.11 -42.90
CA HIS A 545 -12.03 -11.07 -42.91
C HIS A 545 -11.91 -10.34 -44.25
N LYS A 546 -12.13 -11.03 -45.39
CA LYS A 546 -12.20 -10.36 -46.69
C LYS A 546 -13.39 -9.41 -46.78
N ASP A 547 -14.56 -9.82 -46.28
CA ASP A 547 -15.76 -9.00 -46.27
C ASP A 547 -15.61 -7.79 -45.33
N GLU A 548 -14.98 -7.97 -44.18
CA GLU A 548 -14.66 -6.88 -43.26
C GLU A 548 -13.64 -5.90 -43.86
N ALA A 549 -12.56 -6.40 -44.47
CA ALA A 549 -11.58 -5.59 -45.18
C ALA A 549 -12.24 -4.76 -46.29
N LYS A 550 -13.13 -5.40 -47.06
CA LYS A 550 -13.92 -4.74 -48.10
C LYS A 550 -14.84 -3.66 -47.53
N ARG A 551 -15.52 -3.95 -46.41
CA ARG A 551 -16.38 -2.98 -45.70
C ARG A 551 -15.60 -1.77 -45.20
N LEU A 552 -14.37 -1.98 -44.75
CA LEU A 552 -13.47 -0.93 -44.26
C LEU A 552 -12.70 -0.20 -45.39
N GLY A 553 -12.93 -0.53 -46.65
CA GLY A 553 -12.21 0.05 -47.79
C GLY A 553 -10.73 -0.37 -47.88
N LEU A 554 -10.36 -1.47 -47.21
CA LEU A 554 -9.02 -2.06 -47.18
C LEU A 554 -8.87 -3.23 -48.18
N ASP A 555 -9.81 -3.37 -49.12
CA ASP A 555 -9.80 -4.43 -50.11
C ASP A 555 -8.52 -4.37 -50.96
N GLY A 556 -7.82 -5.49 -51.09
CA GLY A 556 -6.50 -5.57 -51.76
C GLY A 556 -5.30 -5.07 -50.94
N LYS A 557 -5.51 -4.42 -49.79
CA LYS A 557 -4.42 -4.00 -48.86
C LYS A 557 -4.05 -5.10 -47.87
N ILE A 558 -4.98 -5.97 -47.49
CA ILE A 558 -4.73 -7.12 -46.62
C ILE A 558 -4.25 -8.33 -47.44
N LYS A 559 -2.96 -8.64 -47.37
CA LYS A 559 -2.41 -9.89 -47.93
C LYS A 559 -2.39 -10.98 -46.87
N LEU A 560 -3.35 -11.88 -46.92
CA LEU A 560 -3.35 -13.12 -46.13
C LEU A 560 -2.34 -14.11 -46.73
N GLN A 561 -1.18 -14.26 -46.09
CA GLN A 561 -0.20 -15.28 -46.47
C GLN A 561 -0.28 -16.48 -45.53
N HIS A 562 -0.61 -17.64 -46.08
CA HIS A 562 -0.48 -18.92 -45.39
C HIS A 562 1.00 -19.29 -45.30
N THR A 563 1.55 -19.34 -44.09
CA THR A 563 2.89 -19.86 -43.88
C THR A 563 2.80 -21.14 -43.04
N LYS A 564 3.36 -22.25 -43.54
CA LYS A 564 3.45 -23.53 -42.82
C LYS A 564 4.43 -23.47 -41.62
N ARG A 565 4.65 -22.30 -41.03
CA ARG A 565 5.56 -22.15 -39.89
C ARG A 565 4.77 -22.47 -38.61
N PRO A 566 5.18 -23.48 -37.82
CA PRO A 566 4.60 -23.70 -36.50
C PRO A 566 4.88 -22.48 -35.62
N MET A 567 4.03 -22.26 -34.63
CA MET A 567 4.25 -21.22 -33.62
C MET A 567 5.49 -21.59 -32.79
N PRO A 568 6.47 -20.69 -32.62
CA PRO A 568 7.65 -20.98 -31.81
C PRO A 568 7.23 -21.44 -30.42
N ASP A 569 7.83 -22.53 -29.94
CA ASP A 569 7.63 -23.09 -28.59
C ASP A 569 6.19 -23.53 -28.25
N ASN A 570 5.29 -23.68 -29.24
CA ASN A 570 3.91 -24.14 -29.01
C ASN A 570 3.69 -25.60 -29.46
N LYS A 571 3.01 -26.41 -28.64
CA LYS A 571 2.64 -27.81 -28.93
C LYS A 571 1.38 -27.94 -29.80
N ASN A 572 0.61 -26.87 -29.97
CA ASN A 572 -0.59 -26.87 -30.81
C ASN A 572 -0.17 -26.79 -32.29
N LYS A 573 -0.74 -27.64 -33.16
CA LYS A 573 -0.53 -27.64 -34.63
C LYS A 573 -1.14 -26.37 -35.30
N ALA A 574 -0.78 -25.19 -34.81
CA ALA A 574 -1.31 -23.89 -35.21
C ALA A 574 -0.78 -23.49 -36.60
N VAL A 575 -1.64 -22.85 -37.39
CA VAL A 575 -1.28 -22.35 -38.74
C VAL A 575 -1.19 -20.83 -38.69
N ARG A 576 -0.04 -20.28 -39.10
CA ARG A 576 0.19 -18.83 -39.15
C ARG A 576 -0.45 -18.19 -40.38
N TRP A 577 -1.21 -17.13 -40.13
CA TRP A 577 -1.71 -16.19 -41.12
C TRP A 577 -1.23 -14.78 -40.77
N SER A 578 -0.42 -14.15 -41.61
CA SER A 578 -0.09 -12.73 -41.42
C SER A 578 -1.03 -11.86 -42.25
N ALA A 579 -1.58 -10.81 -41.64
CA ALA A 579 -2.19 -9.70 -42.35
C ALA A 579 -1.23 -8.51 -42.27
N THR A 580 -0.76 -8.03 -43.40
CA THR A 580 0.02 -6.79 -43.46
C THR A 580 -0.96 -5.67 -43.82
N ASP A 581 -1.29 -4.80 -42.87
CA ASP A 581 -2.01 -3.55 -43.18
C ASP A 581 -1.06 -2.61 -43.91
N LEU A 582 -1.44 -2.17 -45.11
CA LEU A 582 -0.58 -1.31 -45.92
C LEU A 582 -0.70 0.18 -45.59
N GLU A 583 -1.73 0.64 -44.85
CA GLU A 583 -1.79 2.01 -44.34
C GLU A 583 -2.71 2.11 -43.09
N PRO A 584 -2.42 3.03 -42.15
CA PRO A 584 -3.26 3.23 -40.97
C PRO A 584 -4.60 3.82 -41.39
N ALA A 585 -5.68 3.06 -41.23
CA ALA A 585 -7.03 3.62 -41.34
C ALA A 585 -7.24 4.64 -40.22
N GLN A 586 -7.74 5.83 -40.55
CA GLN A 586 -8.01 6.96 -39.65
C GLN A 586 -9.07 6.70 -38.56
N TYR A 587 -9.45 5.45 -38.32
CA TYR A 587 -10.47 5.05 -37.36
C TYR A 587 -9.88 4.04 -36.36
N GLN A 588 -9.71 4.51 -35.12
CA GLN A 588 -9.10 3.91 -33.92
C GLN A 588 -7.64 4.28 -33.71
N GLN A 589 -7.43 5.27 -32.83
CA GLN A 589 -6.13 5.78 -32.42
C GLN A 589 -5.31 4.82 -31.52
N ASP A 590 -5.83 3.65 -31.16
CA ASP A 590 -5.18 2.85 -30.09
C ASP A 590 -4.35 1.64 -30.55
N TYR A 591 -4.42 1.18 -31.81
CA TYR A 591 -3.72 -0.06 -32.20
C TYR A 591 -3.21 -0.06 -33.65
N THR A 592 -2.11 0.66 -33.91
CA THR A 592 -1.39 0.63 -35.20
C THR A 592 -0.24 -0.39 -35.18
N GLY A 593 -0.37 -1.55 -35.85
CA GLY A 593 0.71 -2.55 -35.96
C GLY A 593 0.39 -3.74 -36.87
N ASN A 594 1.43 -4.45 -37.33
CA ASN A 594 1.29 -5.69 -38.12
C ASN A 594 0.50 -6.75 -37.34
N ARG A 595 -0.70 -7.11 -37.79
CA ARG A 595 -1.52 -8.16 -37.15
C ARG A 595 -1.10 -9.54 -37.65
N ILE A 596 -0.56 -10.37 -36.76
CA ILE A 596 -0.30 -11.78 -37.05
C ILE A 596 -1.41 -12.60 -36.41
N TYR A 597 -2.26 -13.21 -37.24
CA TYR A 597 -3.31 -14.12 -36.83
C TYR A 597 -2.79 -15.56 -36.78
N TRP A 598 -2.92 -16.20 -35.64
CA TRP A 598 -2.77 -17.66 -35.54
C TRP A 598 -4.15 -18.28 -35.47
N ILE A 599 -4.48 -19.12 -36.46
CA ILE A 599 -5.75 -19.85 -36.49
C ILE A 599 -5.47 -21.28 -36.05
N ILE A 600 -6.15 -21.69 -34.98
CA ILE A 600 -6.11 -23.06 -34.47
C ILE A 600 -7.45 -23.71 -34.81
N PRO A 601 -7.53 -24.56 -35.85
CA PRO A 601 -8.69 -25.41 -36.03
C PRO A 601 -8.70 -26.42 -34.89
N ALA A 602 -9.79 -26.47 -34.14
CA ALA A 602 -9.96 -27.37 -33.00
C ALA A 602 -10.02 -28.89 -33.37
N LEU A 603 -9.57 -29.24 -34.58
CA LEU A 603 -9.46 -30.60 -35.15
C LEU A 603 -8.04 -31.18 -35.15
N CYS A 604 -7.09 -30.58 -34.44
CA CYS A 604 -5.74 -31.14 -34.30
C CYS A 604 -5.48 -31.90 -32.99
N ILE A 605 -6.53 -32.29 -32.28
CA ILE A 605 -6.47 -33.32 -31.22
C ILE A 605 -6.65 -34.69 -31.88
N THR A 606 -5.61 -35.15 -32.58
CA THR A 606 -5.46 -36.59 -32.80
C THR A 606 -4.54 -37.12 -31.73
N SER A 607 -5.14 -37.86 -30.79
CA SER A 607 -4.46 -38.84 -29.97
C SER A 607 -3.49 -39.64 -30.85
N THR A 608 -2.20 -39.51 -30.56
CA THR A 608 -1.25 -40.55 -30.95
C THR A 608 -0.77 -41.19 -29.67
N ILE A 609 -1.62 -42.06 -29.13
CA ILE A 609 -1.15 -43.26 -28.45
C ILE A 609 -0.41 -44.05 -29.52
N GLN A 610 0.91 -44.15 -29.42
CA GLN A 610 1.69 -45.25 -29.99
C GLN A 610 2.87 -45.56 -29.06
N SER A 611 2.65 -46.60 -28.24
CA SER A 611 3.59 -47.61 -27.75
C SER A 611 5.09 -47.42 -28.04
N TYR A 612 5.91 -47.27 -27.01
CA TYR A 612 6.61 -48.37 -26.30
C TYR A 612 6.99 -47.94 -24.89
#